data_AF-A0A6A7KF72-F1
#
_entry.id   AF-A0A6A7KF72-F1
#
_cell.length_a   1.000
_cell.length_b   1.000
_cell.length_c   1.000
_cell.angle_alpha   90.00
_cell.angle_beta   90.00
_cell.angle_gamma   90.00
#
_symmetry.space_group_name_H-M   'P 1'
#
loop_
_entity.id
_entity.type
_entity.pdbx_description
1 polymer ?
#
loop_
_entity_poly.entity_id
_entity_poly.type
_entity_poly.pdbx_seq_one_letter_code
_entity_poly.pdbx_strand_id
1 'polypeptide(L)'
;MSSLSFSAAQGVTGKKVLILKNVDAWNFDTNEVVLTELGVSYDVMTADQLNSLTTSDLINTYDMILIASDQNQQFYDDLGPQMLKLEEFVKAGKVLQVHAANWGWHGGLWTTSLPGGVSITRGYSNYDYIVKNGSWLYSNYASHGYLINVPADAEIVTVQGDGTTPDYTKPSTIIYSLGRGRVLVSGLTFEYSVRYGGPEWKAFLKELIVDNLEYSKKKEEKPEAVQKSFNYVIWNFFYYRQYQKATERFNLLYSSPEAGELDNETLELALFHKTLAEQYYAKAEENGPIFRNLNSIKVFINLRKAYFYVRDAVGVLEESMG
;
A
#
# COMPACT_ATOMS: atom_id res chain seq x y z
N MET A 1 -33.75 -26.18 9.63
CA MET A 1 -33.25 -24.97 10.34
C MET A 1 -31.86 -25.31 10.85
N SER A 2 -30.82 -24.82 10.19
CA SER A 2 -29.43 -25.05 10.62
C SER A 2 -28.89 -23.72 11.13
N SER A 3 -28.74 -23.62 12.45
CA SER A 3 -28.17 -22.47 13.13
C SER A 3 -26.66 -22.40 12.86
N LEU A 4 -26.25 -21.44 12.05
CA LEU A 4 -24.85 -21.00 11.99
C LEU A 4 -24.56 -20.24 13.28
N SER A 5 -23.81 -20.86 14.18
CA SER A 5 -23.22 -20.18 15.33
C SER A 5 -22.14 -19.23 14.82
N PHE A 6 -22.39 -17.92 14.87
CA PHE A 6 -21.32 -16.94 14.83
C PHE A 6 -20.50 -17.10 16.12
N SER A 7 -19.28 -17.64 15.99
CA SER A 7 -18.28 -17.47 17.04
C SER A 7 -18.05 -15.97 17.18
N ALA A 8 -18.38 -15.42 18.35
CA ALA A 8 -18.08 -14.03 18.68
C ALA A 8 -16.57 -13.79 18.47
N ALA A 9 -16.24 -12.61 17.96
CA ALA A 9 -14.88 -12.12 17.75
C ALA A 9 -14.14 -12.01 19.10
N GLN A 10 -13.60 -13.12 19.61
CA GLN A 10 -12.92 -13.16 20.91
C GLN A 10 -11.48 -12.60 20.83
N GLY A 11 -10.93 -12.35 19.64
CA GLY A 11 -9.50 -12.13 19.44
C GLY A 11 -9.02 -10.68 19.40
N VAL A 12 -9.92 -9.71 19.18
CA VAL A 12 -9.61 -8.25 19.12
C VAL A 12 -10.04 -7.46 20.37
N THR A 13 -10.76 -8.08 21.31
CA THR A 13 -11.15 -7.44 22.56
C THR A 13 -9.92 -7.03 23.37
N GLY A 14 -9.91 -5.79 23.87
CA GLY A 14 -8.77 -5.20 24.60
C GLY A 14 -7.71 -4.53 23.71
N LYS A 15 -7.90 -4.55 22.39
CA LYS A 15 -7.10 -3.74 21.46
C LYS A 15 -7.58 -2.29 21.42
N LYS A 16 -6.65 -1.36 21.22
CA LYS A 16 -6.96 0.06 21.06
C LYS A 16 -6.45 0.62 19.73
N VAL A 17 -7.32 1.32 19.00
CA VAL A 17 -7.02 1.95 17.70
C VAL A 17 -7.04 3.46 17.83
N LEU A 18 -6.10 4.15 17.18
CA LEU A 18 -6.21 5.58 16.93
C LEU A 18 -6.67 5.79 15.50
N ILE A 19 -7.82 6.44 15.30
CA ILE A 19 -8.27 6.92 14.00
C ILE A 19 -7.72 8.33 13.80
N LEU A 20 -6.96 8.54 12.73
CA LEU A 20 -6.48 9.86 12.31
C LEU A 20 -7.33 10.40 11.18
N LYS A 21 -8.01 11.53 11.43
CA LYS A 21 -8.78 12.29 10.45
C LYS A 21 -9.04 13.71 10.91
N ASN A 22 -9.11 14.66 9.98
CA ASN A 22 -9.65 15.99 10.19
C ASN A 22 -11.15 16.07 9.86
N VAL A 23 -11.61 15.25 8.91
CA VAL A 23 -12.99 15.20 8.43
C VAL A 23 -13.44 13.77 8.19
N ASP A 24 -14.74 13.53 8.23
CA ASP A 24 -15.31 12.24 7.82
C ASP A 24 -15.14 12.06 6.31
N ALA A 25 -14.41 11.01 5.91
CA ALA A 25 -14.21 10.65 4.52
C ALA A 25 -15.58 10.46 3.83
N TRP A 26 -15.85 11.21 2.75
CA TRP A 26 -17.17 11.30 2.10
C TRP A 26 -18.36 11.58 3.05
N ASN A 27 -18.10 12.20 4.21
CA ASN A 27 -19.07 12.45 5.28
C ASN A 27 -19.63 11.17 5.95
N PHE A 28 -18.83 10.10 6.00
CA PHE A 28 -19.18 8.86 6.71
C PHE A 28 -18.16 8.50 7.79
N ASP A 29 -18.66 8.08 8.94
CA ASP A 29 -17.93 7.56 10.10
C ASP A 29 -17.73 6.02 10.01
N THR A 30 -17.53 5.51 8.80
CA THR A 30 -17.51 4.06 8.52
C THR A 30 -16.47 3.31 9.36
N ASN A 31 -15.29 3.89 9.59
CA ASN A 31 -14.23 3.25 10.38
C ASN A 31 -14.66 3.07 11.84
N GLU A 32 -15.27 4.10 12.44
CA GLU A 32 -15.84 4.06 13.78
C GLU A 32 -16.93 3.01 13.92
N VAL A 33 -17.88 3.00 12.98
CA VAL A 33 -18.98 2.02 12.95
C VAL A 33 -18.43 0.61 12.92
N VAL A 34 -17.43 0.35 12.06
CA VAL A 34 -16.84 -0.98 11.92
C VAL A 34 -16.06 -1.39 13.17
N LEU A 35 -15.27 -0.49 13.76
CA LEU A 35 -14.54 -0.75 15.01
C LEU A 35 -15.51 -1.02 16.19
N THR A 36 -16.61 -0.27 16.25
CA THR A 36 -17.68 -0.46 17.24
C THR A 36 -18.36 -1.81 17.07
N GLU A 37 -18.73 -2.18 15.85
CA GLU A 37 -19.31 -3.50 15.54
C GLU A 37 -18.34 -4.66 15.86
N LEU A 38 -17.02 -4.43 15.81
CA LEU A 38 -15.99 -5.39 16.20
C LEU A 38 -15.68 -5.39 17.71
N GLY A 39 -16.25 -4.46 18.48
CA GLY A 39 -15.95 -4.32 19.91
C GLY A 39 -14.53 -3.84 20.21
N VAL A 40 -13.93 -3.07 19.29
CA VAL A 40 -12.58 -2.51 19.42
C VAL A 40 -12.66 -1.07 19.91
N SER A 41 -11.97 -0.75 21.00
CA SER A 41 -11.90 0.62 21.50
C SER A 41 -11.08 1.50 20.57
N TYR A 42 -11.52 2.74 20.38
CA TYR A 42 -10.78 3.70 19.56
C TYR A 42 -10.83 5.11 20.13
N ASP A 43 -9.81 5.90 19.80
CA ASP A 43 -9.84 7.35 19.90
C ASP A 43 -9.81 7.95 18.49
N VAL A 44 -10.29 9.18 18.32
CA VAL A 44 -10.21 9.94 17.07
C VAL A 44 -9.37 11.19 17.32
N MET A 45 -8.38 11.43 16.46
CA MET A 45 -7.56 12.64 16.51
C MET A 45 -7.36 13.25 15.12
N THR A 46 -7.23 14.58 15.10
CA THR A 46 -6.73 15.31 13.94
C THR A 46 -5.23 15.11 13.76
N ALA A 47 -4.71 15.41 12.57
CA ALA A 47 -3.27 15.41 12.34
C ALA A 47 -2.55 16.45 13.24
N ASP A 48 -3.17 17.61 13.50
CA ASP A 48 -2.66 18.61 14.43
C ASP A 48 -2.59 18.09 15.88
N GLN A 49 -3.64 17.43 16.37
CA GLN A 49 -3.65 16.84 17.72
C GLN A 49 -2.55 15.78 17.91
N LEU A 50 -2.26 14.99 16.87
CA LEU A 50 -1.18 14.01 16.90
C LEU A 50 0.19 14.66 17.19
N ASN A 51 0.39 15.92 16.80
CA ASN A 51 1.65 16.63 17.00
C ASN A 51 1.99 16.78 18.49
N SER A 52 0.96 16.88 19.35
CA SER A 52 1.12 16.98 20.80
C SER A 52 1.57 15.68 21.48
N LEU A 53 1.50 14.54 20.79
CA LEU A 53 1.89 13.24 21.33
C LEU A 53 3.29 12.83 20.89
N THR A 54 4.05 12.23 21.80
CA THR A 54 5.33 11.61 21.48
C THR A 54 5.13 10.23 20.85
N THR A 55 6.14 9.70 20.15
CA THR A 55 6.13 8.31 19.66
C THR A 55 5.87 7.31 20.81
N SER A 56 6.44 7.56 21.99
CA SER A 56 6.26 6.72 23.18
C SER A 56 4.81 6.69 23.66
N ASP A 57 4.12 7.83 23.65
CA ASP A 57 2.70 7.91 24.02
C ASP A 57 1.86 7.03 23.08
N LEU A 58 2.15 7.09 21.78
CA LEU A 58 1.47 6.27 20.77
C LEU A 58 1.74 4.79 21.00
N ILE A 59 3.02 4.38 21.15
CA ILE A 59 3.42 2.98 21.33
C ILE A 59 2.79 2.37 22.59
N ASN A 60 2.71 3.13 23.68
CA ASN A 60 2.19 2.62 24.95
C ASN A 60 0.65 2.55 24.98
N THR A 61 -0.03 3.29 24.09
CA THR A 61 -1.48 3.44 24.13
C THR A 61 -2.20 2.64 23.06
N TYR A 62 -1.66 2.59 21.84
CA TYR A 62 -2.37 2.05 20.67
C TYR A 62 -1.70 0.78 20.14
N ASP A 63 -2.52 -0.17 19.66
CA ASP A 63 -2.08 -1.34 18.92
C ASP A 63 -1.99 -1.05 17.42
N MET A 64 -2.87 -0.18 16.93
CA MET A 64 -2.95 0.21 15.54
C MET A 64 -3.29 1.70 15.41
N ILE A 65 -2.70 2.35 14.41
CA ILE A 65 -3.14 3.65 13.91
C ILE A 65 -3.81 3.40 12.55
N LEU A 66 -5.04 3.90 12.40
CA LEU A 66 -5.81 3.88 11.16
C LEU A 66 -5.92 5.30 10.63
N ILE A 67 -5.43 5.55 9.42
CA ILE A 67 -5.57 6.83 8.75
C ILE A 67 -6.76 6.74 7.80
N ALA A 68 -7.80 7.53 8.09
CA ALA A 68 -8.99 7.59 7.26
C ALA A 68 -8.66 8.17 5.88
N SER A 69 -9.43 7.78 4.88
CA SER A 69 -9.22 8.27 3.52
C SER A 69 -9.84 9.64 3.27
N ASP A 70 -9.74 10.14 2.03
CA ASP A 70 -10.38 11.38 1.57
C ASP A 70 -10.35 12.53 2.60
N GLN A 71 -9.14 12.97 2.94
CA GLN A 71 -8.94 14.07 3.87
C GLN A 71 -8.73 15.39 3.13
N ASN A 72 -8.87 16.51 3.84
CA ASN A 72 -8.53 17.83 3.30
C ASN A 72 -7.00 18.02 3.20
N GLN A 73 -6.55 19.02 2.43
CA GLN A 73 -5.11 19.25 2.25
C GLN A 73 -4.37 19.52 3.58
N GLN A 74 -5.00 20.27 4.50
CA GLN A 74 -4.43 20.59 5.81
C GLN A 74 -4.07 19.32 6.60
N PHE A 75 -4.89 18.26 6.53
CA PHE A 75 -4.56 16.99 7.17
C PHE A 75 -3.23 16.42 6.67
N TYR A 76 -3.01 16.40 5.35
CA TYR A 76 -1.78 15.85 4.78
C TYR A 76 -0.58 16.75 5.06
N ASP A 77 -0.75 18.08 5.04
CA ASP A 77 0.29 19.05 5.37
C ASP A 77 0.74 18.91 6.83
N ASP A 78 -0.19 18.69 7.77
CA ASP A 78 0.10 18.49 9.19
C ASP A 78 0.68 17.10 9.49
N LEU A 79 0.27 16.08 8.71
CA LEU A 79 0.69 14.70 8.90
C LEU A 79 2.09 14.43 8.32
N GLY A 80 2.44 15.06 7.19
CA GLY A 80 3.70 14.86 6.48
C GLY A 80 4.94 14.97 7.38
N PRO A 81 5.11 16.05 8.15
CA PRO A 81 6.21 16.22 9.10
C PRO A 81 6.26 15.15 10.22
N GLN A 82 5.15 14.45 10.47
CA GLN A 82 5.03 13.43 11.51
C GLN A 82 5.26 12.01 10.99
N MET A 83 5.64 11.83 9.72
CA MET A 83 5.75 10.49 9.13
C MET A 83 6.82 9.62 9.80
N LEU A 84 7.93 10.21 10.24
CA LEU A 84 8.95 9.51 11.03
C LEU A 84 8.38 8.95 12.35
N LYS A 85 7.51 9.71 13.02
CA LYS A 85 6.82 9.29 14.26
C LYS A 85 5.97 8.03 13.99
N LEU A 86 5.24 8.00 12.87
CA LEU A 86 4.45 6.83 12.47
C LEU A 86 5.34 5.64 12.07
N GLU A 87 6.45 5.87 11.38
CA GLU A 87 7.39 4.80 11.07
C GLU A 87 8.00 4.17 12.32
N GLU A 88 8.38 4.98 13.31
CA GLU A 88 8.92 4.48 14.59
C GLU A 88 7.88 3.67 15.37
N PHE A 89 6.63 4.12 15.39
CA PHE A 89 5.51 3.38 15.96
C PHE A 89 5.40 1.97 15.33
N VAL A 90 5.47 1.89 14.00
CA VAL A 90 5.45 0.59 13.30
C VAL A 90 6.71 -0.22 13.59
N LYS A 91 7.91 0.38 13.52
CA LYS A 91 9.18 -0.31 13.81
C LYS A 91 9.21 -0.89 15.23
N ALA A 92 8.47 -0.29 16.18
CA ALA A 92 8.28 -0.79 17.53
C ALA A 92 7.40 -2.05 17.64
N GLY A 93 6.81 -2.54 16.54
CA GLY A 93 5.96 -3.74 16.52
C GLY A 93 4.46 -3.43 16.46
N LYS A 94 4.08 -2.19 16.14
CA LYS A 94 2.68 -1.80 16.01
C LYS A 94 2.21 -1.85 14.56
N VAL A 95 0.94 -1.55 14.33
CA VAL A 95 0.33 -1.60 13.00
C VAL A 95 -0.08 -0.22 12.51
N LEU A 96 0.27 0.09 11.27
CA LEU A 96 -0.28 1.26 10.58
C LEU A 96 -1.18 0.79 9.44
N GLN A 97 -2.43 1.23 9.42
CA GLN A 97 -3.38 0.98 8.36
C GLN A 97 -3.74 2.31 7.68
N VAL A 98 -3.33 2.48 6.44
CA VAL A 98 -3.52 3.72 5.67
C VAL A 98 -4.56 3.48 4.58
N HIS A 99 -5.65 4.24 4.62
CA HIS A 99 -6.58 4.34 3.50
C HIS A 99 -6.21 5.62 2.73
N ALA A 100 -5.41 5.50 1.68
CA ALA A 100 -4.82 6.59 0.92
C ALA A 100 -5.68 7.01 -0.28
N ALA A 101 -7.01 6.99 -0.20
CA ALA A 101 -7.85 7.44 -1.33
C ALA A 101 -7.80 8.97 -1.48
N ASN A 102 -6.75 9.45 -2.15
CA ASN A 102 -6.54 10.84 -2.51
C ASN A 102 -7.50 11.28 -3.62
N TRP A 103 -7.52 12.58 -3.95
CA TRP A 103 -8.33 13.14 -5.04
C TRP A 103 -9.83 12.87 -4.88
N GLY A 104 -10.28 12.76 -3.63
CA GLY A 104 -11.67 12.55 -3.28
C GLY A 104 -12.46 13.83 -3.09
N TRP A 105 -13.56 13.70 -2.36
CA TRP A 105 -14.53 14.77 -2.12
C TRP A 105 -13.93 15.95 -1.35
N HIS A 106 -13.03 15.68 -0.40
CA HIS A 106 -12.39 16.71 0.43
C HIS A 106 -11.13 17.31 -0.20
N GLY A 107 -10.75 16.84 -1.40
CA GLY A 107 -9.79 17.51 -2.29
C GLY A 107 -8.32 17.48 -1.85
N GLY A 108 -7.97 16.77 -0.77
CA GLY A 108 -6.59 16.66 -0.33
C GLY A 108 -5.74 15.73 -1.20
N LEU A 109 -4.45 16.04 -1.24
CA LEU A 109 -3.42 15.28 -1.94
C LEU A 109 -2.28 14.93 -0.99
N TRP A 110 -2.07 13.63 -0.79
CA TRP A 110 -0.91 13.12 -0.09
C TRP A 110 0.29 13.03 -1.04
N THR A 111 1.30 13.87 -0.84
CA THR A 111 2.51 13.93 -1.68
C THR A 111 3.75 13.32 -1.03
N THR A 112 3.79 13.25 0.31
CA THR A 112 4.89 12.61 1.04
C THR A 112 4.89 11.10 0.84
N SER A 113 6.07 10.49 0.74
CA SER A 113 6.22 9.03 0.73
C SER A 113 5.55 8.38 1.95
N LEU A 114 4.77 7.34 1.68
CA LEU A 114 4.19 6.49 2.72
C LEU A 114 5.30 5.64 3.37
N PRO A 115 5.10 5.15 4.61
CA PRO A 115 6.11 4.38 5.33
C PRO A 115 6.74 3.26 4.51
N GLY A 116 8.06 3.11 4.55
CA GLY A 116 8.76 2.13 3.71
C GLY A 116 8.91 2.52 2.23
N GLY A 117 8.67 3.79 1.89
CA GLY A 117 8.92 4.37 0.56
C GLY A 117 7.83 4.08 -0.47
N VAL A 118 6.66 3.60 -0.03
CA VAL A 118 5.49 3.37 -0.91
C VAL A 118 4.93 4.72 -1.35
N SER A 119 4.41 4.78 -2.57
CA SER A 119 3.69 5.96 -3.05
C SER A 119 2.37 5.54 -3.66
N ILE A 120 1.34 6.38 -3.54
CA ILE A 120 0.10 6.21 -4.28
C ILE A 120 0.13 7.05 -5.54
N THR A 121 -0.37 6.49 -6.64
CA THR A 121 -0.59 7.23 -7.89
C THR A 121 -2.05 7.17 -8.29
N ARG A 122 -2.51 8.24 -8.96
CA ARG A 122 -3.93 8.37 -9.34
C ARG A 122 -4.30 7.31 -10.35
N GLY A 123 -5.41 6.63 -10.12
CA GLY A 123 -5.98 5.65 -11.02
C GLY A 123 -7.32 5.23 -10.49
N TYR A 124 -8.39 5.83 -10.98
CA TYR A 124 -9.74 5.44 -10.56
C TYR A 124 -10.08 4.07 -11.13
N SER A 125 -10.62 3.20 -10.27
CA SER A 125 -11.20 1.92 -10.68
C SER A 125 -12.56 1.73 -10.03
N ASN A 126 -13.48 1.11 -10.77
CA ASN A 126 -14.74 0.63 -10.19
C ASN A 126 -14.64 -0.83 -9.69
N TYR A 127 -13.53 -1.49 -10.01
CA TYR A 127 -13.33 -2.90 -9.69
C TYR A 127 -11.97 -3.13 -9.05
N ASP A 128 -11.99 -3.85 -7.94
CA ASP A 128 -10.81 -4.30 -7.23
C ASP A 128 -10.89 -5.80 -7.00
N TYR A 129 -9.90 -6.53 -7.47
CA TYR A 129 -9.80 -7.98 -7.37
C TYR A 129 -9.04 -8.38 -6.11
N ILE A 130 -9.70 -9.14 -5.23
CA ILE A 130 -9.09 -9.72 -4.03
C ILE A 130 -8.26 -10.94 -4.46
N VAL A 131 -6.95 -10.82 -4.35
CA VAL A 131 -5.99 -11.81 -4.84
C VAL A 131 -6.13 -13.17 -4.16
N LYS A 132 -6.37 -13.15 -2.84
CA LYS A 132 -6.35 -14.35 -1.98
C LYS A 132 -7.47 -15.34 -2.27
N ASN A 133 -8.68 -14.85 -2.54
CA ASN A 133 -9.87 -15.67 -2.74
C ASN A 133 -10.41 -15.63 -4.18
N GLY A 134 -9.85 -14.76 -5.03
CA GLY A 134 -10.22 -14.63 -6.42
C GLY A 134 -11.59 -13.99 -6.68
N SER A 135 -12.04 -13.11 -5.78
CA SER A 135 -13.32 -12.40 -5.93
C SER A 135 -13.14 -10.93 -6.29
N TRP A 136 -14.15 -10.34 -6.92
CA TRP A 136 -14.21 -8.92 -7.23
C TRP A 136 -15.01 -8.14 -6.19
N LEU A 137 -14.50 -6.96 -5.85
CA LEU A 137 -15.24 -5.89 -5.19
C LEU A 137 -15.64 -4.87 -6.25
N TYR A 138 -16.91 -4.48 -6.27
CA TYR A 138 -17.43 -3.44 -7.15
C TYR A 138 -17.96 -2.26 -6.34
N SER A 139 -17.66 -1.04 -6.78
CA SER A 139 -18.24 0.20 -6.27
C SER A 139 -17.96 1.31 -7.30
N ASN A 140 -18.80 2.34 -7.34
CA ASN A 140 -18.45 3.55 -8.10
C ASN A 140 -17.26 4.19 -7.40
N TYR A 141 -16.10 4.20 -8.07
CA TYR A 141 -14.81 4.56 -7.46
C TYR A 141 -14.36 3.62 -6.34
N ALA A 142 -14.45 2.30 -6.54
CA ALA A 142 -13.89 1.27 -5.66
C ALA A 142 -12.47 1.61 -5.14
N SER A 143 -11.62 2.14 -6.01
CA SER A 143 -10.33 2.73 -5.62
C SER A 143 -10.02 4.01 -6.38
N HIS A 144 -9.30 4.91 -5.73
CA HIS A 144 -8.85 6.20 -6.29
C HIS A 144 -7.42 6.15 -6.84
N GLY A 145 -6.66 5.15 -6.42
CA GLY A 145 -5.29 4.99 -6.85
C GLY A 145 -4.78 3.58 -6.63
N TYR A 146 -3.60 3.35 -7.21
CA TYR A 146 -2.83 2.15 -7.00
C TYR A 146 -1.44 2.51 -6.49
N LEU A 147 -0.78 1.52 -5.91
CA LEU A 147 0.46 1.67 -5.18
C LEU A 147 1.64 1.35 -6.09
N ILE A 148 2.65 2.22 -6.03
CA ILE A 148 3.93 2.06 -6.69
C ILE A 148 5.03 2.01 -5.61
N ASN A 149 6.27 1.72 -6.02
CA ASN A 149 7.39 1.58 -5.09
C ASN A 149 7.17 0.47 -4.05
N VAL A 150 6.43 -0.56 -4.46
CA VAL A 150 5.94 -1.59 -3.56
C VAL A 150 7.10 -2.45 -3.04
N PRO A 151 7.24 -2.63 -1.70
CA PRO A 151 8.28 -3.45 -1.09
C PRO A 151 8.30 -4.89 -1.60
N ALA A 152 9.48 -5.53 -1.55
CA ALA A 152 9.66 -6.91 -2.02
C ALA A 152 8.76 -7.90 -1.30
N ASP A 153 8.72 -7.74 0.01
CA ASP A 153 8.11 -8.62 0.98
C ASP A 153 6.62 -8.31 1.17
N ALA A 154 6.10 -7.35 0.41
CA ALA A 154 4.69 -7.04 0.44
C ALA A 154 3.85 -8.26 0.03
N GLU A 155 2.66 -8.33 0.59
CA GLU A 155 1.54 -9.15 0.17
C GLU A 155 0.63 -8.23 -0.66
N ILE A 156 0.40 -8.55 -1.93
CA ILE A 156 -0.64 -7.87 -2.72
C ILE A 156 -1.98 -8.46 -2.31
N VAL A 157 -2.82 -7.64 -1.68
CA VAL A 157 -4.14 -8.04 -1.20
C VAL A 157 -5.18 -7.81 -2.29
N THR A 158 -5.18 -6.62 -2.88
CA THR A 158 -6.06 -6.28 -4.01
C THR A 158 -5.31 -5.63 -5.14
N VAL A 159 -5.82 -5.80 -6.35
CA VAL A 159 -5.36 -5.12 -7.57
C VAL A 159 -6.57 -4.55 -8.31
N GLN A 160 -6.38 -3.43 -8.99
CA GLN A 160 -7.43 -2.87 -9.86
C GLN A 160 -7.72 -3.80 -11.04
N GLY A 161 -8.83 -3.59 -11.73
CA GLY A 161 -9.12 -4.28 -13.00
C GLY A 161 -10.42 -3.80 -13.64
N ASP A 162 -10.99 -4.61 -14.52
CA ASP A 162 -12.21 -4.27 -15.28
C ASP A 162 -13.44 -5.10 -14.89
N GLY A 163 -13.36 -5.88 -13.80
CA GLY A 163 -14.39 -6.83 -13.38
C GLY A 163 -14.28 -8.21 -14.03
N THR A 164 -13.36 -8.39 -14.98
CA THR A 164 -13.06 -9.68 -15.62
C THR A 164 -11.59 -10.07 -15.50
N THR A 165 -10.68 -9.10 -15.68
CA THR A 165 -9.24 -9.31 -15.72
C THR A 165 -8.55 -8.46 -14.66
N PRO A 166 -7.87 -9.06 -13.66
CA PRO A 166 -7.07 -8.31 -12.70
C PRO A 166 -5.83 -7.68 -13.35
N ASP A 167 -5.61 -6.40 -13.11
CA ASP A 167 -4.39 -5.69 -13.48
C ASP A 167 -3.39 -5.75 -12.31
N TYR A 168 -2.62 -6.84 -12.27
CA TYR A 168 -1.57 -7.03 -11.27
C TYR A 168 -0.48 -5.96 -11.28
N THR A 169 -0.47 -5.04 -12.26
CA THR A 169 0.44 -3.88 -12.30
C THR A 169 -0.07 -2.68 -11.50
N LYS A 170 -1.31 -2.76 -11.00
CA LYS A 170 -1.99 -1.73 -10.23
C LYS A 170 -2.49 -2.28 -8.88
N PRO A 171 -1.57 -2.65 -7.97
CA PRO A 171 -1.96 -3.09 -6.63
C PRO A 171 -2.66 -1.96 -5.90
N SER A 172 -3.88 -2.20 -5.47
CA SER A 172 -4.70 -1.20 -4.79
C SER A 172 -4.70 -1.40 -3.28
N THR A 173 -4.32 -2.57 -2.78
CA THR A 173 -4.04 -2.80 -1.36
C THR A 173 -2.82 -3.71 -1.22
N ILE A 174 -1.86 -3.29 -0.39
CA ILE A 174 -0.68 -4.09 -0.04
C ILE A 174 -0.50 -4.13 1.46
N ILE A 175 0.20 -5.17 1.92
CA ILE A 175 0.62 -5.30 3.31
C ILE A 175 2.09 -5.69 3.36
N TYR A 176 2.91 -5.00 4.14
CA TYR A 176 4.35 -5.30 4.26
C TYR A 176 4.86 -5.11 5.69
N SER A 177 6.06 -5.62 5.95
CA SER A 177 6.72 -5.42 7.23
C SER A 177 7.56 -4.14 7.23
N LEU A 178 7.56 -3.43 8.35
CA LEU A 178 8.47 -2.32 8.60
C LEU A 178 9.03 -2.45 10.02
N GLY A 179 10.32 -2.76 10.13
CA GLY A 179 10.92 -3.16 11.40
C GLY A 179 10.22 -4.40 11.98
N ARG A 180 9.73 -4.31 13.22
CA ARG A 180 9.00 -5.41 13.87
C ARG A 180 7.49 -5.40 13.58
N GLY A 181 6.96 -4.31 13.03
CA GLY A 181 5.53 -4.11 12.82
C GLY A 181 5.07 -4.37 11.39
N ARG A 182 3.86 -3.87 11.11
CA ARG A 182 3.13 -4.13 9.87
C ARG A 182 2.52 -2.84 9.34
N VAL A 183 2.59 -2.65 8.02
CA VAL A 183 1.88 -1.57 7.33
C VAL A 183 0.90 -2.18 6.35
N LEU A 184 -0.36 -1.75 6.40
CA LEU A 184 -1.35 -1.93 5.33
C LEU A 184 -1.55 -0.57 4.66
N VAL A 185 -1.42 -0.53 3.34
CA VAL A 185 -1.76 0.65 2.55
C VAL A 185 -2.79 0.25 1.51
N SER A 186 -3.83 1.06 1.36
CA SER A 186 -4.89 0.85 0.39
C SER A 186 -5.28 2.14 -0.31
N GLY A 187 -5.49 2.10 -1.63
CA GLY A 187 -6.14 3.16 -2.40
C GLY A 187 -7.66 2.97 -2.53
N LEU A 188 -8.24 1.97 -1.83
CA LEU A 188 -9.68 1.71 -1.81
C LEU A 188 -10.43 2.81 -1.06
N THR A 189 -11.66 3.07 -1.50
CA THR A 189 -12.56 4.04 -0.87
C THR A 189 -13.44 3.36 0.18
N PHE A 190 -12.85 2.81 1.24
CA PHE A 190 -13.59 1.99 2.21
C PHE A 190 -14.82 2.71 2.77
N GLU A 191 -14.69 3.95 3.20
CA GLU A 191 -15.76 4.69 3.85
C GLU A 191 -16.95 4.96 2.90
N TYR A 192 -16.67 5.21 1.61
CA TYR A 192 -17.68 5.31 0.56
C TYR A 192 -18.27 3.96 0.16
N SER A 193 -17.41 2.98 -0.11
CA SER A 193 -17.79 1.70 -0.71
C SER A 193 -18.47 0.76 0.28
N VAL A 194 -18.20 0.88 1.59
CA VAL A 194 -19.03 0.22 2.61
C VAL A 194 -20.46 0.76 2.60
N ARG A 195 -20.64 2.05 2.29
CA ARG A 195 -21.97 2.67 2.24
C ARG A 195 -22.74 2.31 0.97
N TYR A 196 -22.07 2.26 -0.17
CA TYR A 196 -22.72 2.15 -1.49
C TYR A 196 -22.38 0.89 -2.28
N GLY A 197 -21.22 0.29 -2.05
CA GLY A 197 -20.70 -0.85 -2.80
C GLY A 197 -21.22 -2.21 -2.32
N GLY A 198 -21.84 -2.29 -1.13
CA GLY A 198 -22.50 -3.50 -0.65
C GLY A 198 -21.88 -4.12 0.62
N PRO A 199 -22.50 -5.18 1.18
CA PRO A 199 -22.05 -5.81 2.42
C PRO A 199 -20.66 -6.46 2.34
N GLU A 200 -20.21 -6.85 1.14
CA GLU A 200 -18.88 -7.41 0.88
C GLU A 200 -17.75 -6.43 1.24
N TRP A 201 -17.95 -5.13 1.03
CA TRP A 201 -16.98 -4.10 1.42
C TRP A 201 -16.82 -4.01 2.92
N LYS A 202 -17.95 -4.05 3.67
CA LYS A 202 -17.92 -4.06 5.13
C LYS A 202 -17.24 -5.32 5.65
N ALA A 203 -17.56 -6.48 5.08
CA ALA A 203 -16.94 -7.75 5.45
C ALA A 203 -15.43 -7.72 5.18
N PHE A 204 -15.01 -7.20 4.04
CA PHE A 204 -13.59 -7.10 3.68
C PHE A 204 -12.83 -6.12 4.59
N LEU A 205 -13.38 -4.94 4.87
CA LEU A 205 -12.77 -4.00 5.84
C LEU A 205 -12.63 -4.62 7.23
N LYS A 206 -13.65 -5.36 7.69
CA LYS A 206 -13.59 -6.11 8.96
C LYS A 206 -12.48 -7.16 8.95
N GLU A 207 -12.35 -7.94 7.87
CA GLU A 207 -11.27 -8.94 7.74
C GLU A 207 -9.90 -8.26 7.88
N LEU A 208 -9.68 -7.15 7.16
CA LEU A 208 -8.41 -6.43 7.21
C LEU A 208 -8.08 -5.88 8.61
N ILE A 209 -9.06 -5.27 9.28
CA ILE A 209 -8.87 -4.73 10.64
C ILE A 209 -8.54 -5.85 11.64
N VAL A 210 -9.30 -6.95 11.61
CA VAL A 210 -9.06 -8.10 12.51
C VAL A 210 -7.70 -8.72 12.22
N ASP A 211 -7.38 -8.97 10.94
CA ASP A 211 -6.08 -9.54 10.55
C ASP A 211 -4.89 -8.66 10.94
N ASN A 212 -5.07 -7.35 10.96
CA ASN A 212 -4.07 -6.39 11.41
C ASN A 212 -3.92 -6.42 12.94
N LEU A 213 -5.02 -6.35 13.68
CA LEU A 213 -4.98 -6.34 15.15
C LEU A 213 -4.48 -7.65 15.77
N GLU A 214 -4.65 -8.77 15.07
CA GLU A 214 -4.21 -10.10 15.51
C GLU A 214 -2.86 -10.54 14.93
N TYR A 215 -2.18 -9.68 14.17
CA TYR A 215 -0.98 -10.09 13.42
C TYR A 215 0.14 -10.65 14.32
N SER A 216 0.27 -10.16 15.57
CA SER A 216 1.28 -10.61 16.51
C SER A 216 1.01 -12.00 17.06
N LYS A 217 -0.26 -12.36 17.32
CA LYS A 217 -0.64 -13.72 17.76
C LYS A 217 -0.31 -14.76 16.69
N LYS A 218 -0.58 -14.44 15.41
CA LYS A 218 -0.21 -15.30 14.26
C LYS A 218 1.31 -15.46 14.08
N LYS A 219 2.12 -14.61 14.71
CA LYS A 219 3.60 -14.72 14.72
C LYS A 219 4.11 -15.62 15.85
N GLU A 220 3.40 -15.67 16.97
CA GLU A 220 3.75 -16.45 18.17
C GLU A 220 3.23 -17.90 18.13
N GLU A 221 2.09 -18.16 17.48
CA GLU A 221 1.43 -19.48 17.43
C GLU A 221 1.97 -20.46 16.37
N LYS A 222 3.14 -20.23 15.75
CA LYS A 222 3.66 -21.14 14.71
C LYS A 222 4.47 -22.32 15.30
N PRO A 223 3.99 -23.58 15.24
CA PRO A 223 4.90 -24.68 14.92
C PRO A 223 5.48 -24.44 13.52
N GLU A 224 6.69 -24.93 13.25
CA GLU A 224 7.47 -24.72 12.02
C GLU A 224 6.66 -24.29 10.78
N ALA A 225 6.99 -23.10 10.28
CA ALA A 225 6.62 -22.50 9.01
C ALA A 225 5.53 -23.21 8.18
N VAL A 226 4.26 -22.87 8.43
CA VAL A 226 3.36 -22.66 7.29
C VAL A 226 3.86 -21.40 6.59
N GLN A 227 4.77 -21.61 5.64
CA GLN A 227 5.27 -20.60 4.74
C GLN A 227 4.05 -20.08 3.98
N LYS A 228 3.58 -18.86 4.30
CA LYS A 228 2.73 -18.11 3.35
C LYS A 228 3.54 -18.11 2.06
N SER A 229 3.16 -18.92 1.08
CA SER A 229 3.94 -19.05 -0.14
C SER A 229 3.93 -17.70 -0.83
N PHE A 230 5.07 -17.03 -0.86
CA PHE A 230 5.23 -15.80 -1.61
C PHE A 230 4.80 -16.09 -3.05
N ASN A 231 3.76 -15.39 -3.54
CA ASN A 231 3.23 -15.66 -4.87
C ASN A 231 4.16 -15.03 -5.91
N TYR A 232 5.21 -15.76 -6.26
CA TYR A 232 6.20 -15.32 -7.24
C TYR A 232 5.56 -14.95 -8.56
N VAL A 233 4.47 -15.61 -8.97
CA VAL A 233 3.81 -15.35 -10.26
C VAL A 233 3.32 -13.91 -10.33
N ILE A 234 2.58 -13.49 -9.31
CA ILE A 234 2.04 -12.14 -9.19
C ILE A 234 3.16 -11.11 -9.15
N TRP A 235 4.15 -11.35 -8.31
CA TRP A 235 5.23 -10.38 -8.09
C TRP A 235 6.20 -10.27 -9.27
N ASN A 236 6.50 -11.37 -9.94
CA ASN A 236 7.29 -11.37 -11.15
C ASN A 236 6.57 -10.66 -12.28
N PHE A 237 5.26 -10.89 -12.42
CA PHE A 237 4.47 -10.18 -13.41
C PHE A 237 4.41 -8.68 -13.11
N PHE A 238 4.18 -8.31 -11.85
CA PHE A 238 4.20 -6.92 -11.38
C PHE A 238 5.54 -6.25 -11.73
N TYR A 239 6.67 -6.77 -11.25
CA TYR A 239 7.97 -6.15 -11.47
C TYR A 239 8.41 -6.18 -12.93
N TYR A 240 8.07 -7.23 -13.69
CA TYR A 240 8.28 -7.27 -15.14
C TYR A 240 7.59 -6.08 -15.81
N ARG A 241 6.29 -5.90 -15.58
CA ARG A 241 5.51 -4.84 -16.22
C ARG A 241 5.94 -3.45 -15.76
N GLN A 242 6.23 -3.28 -14.47
CA GLN A 242 6.70 -2.01 -13.94
C GLN A 242 8.09 -1.62 -14.46
N TYR A 243 8.99 -2.59 -14.65
CA TYR A 243 10.26 -2.36 -15.33
C TYR A 243 10.08 -1.88 -16.76
N GLN A 244 9.18 -2.49 -17.54
CA GLN A 244 8.89 -2.05 -18.91
C GLN A 244 8.36 -0.62 -18.94
N LYS A 245 7.34 -0.32 -18.13
CA LYS A 245 6.75 1.03 -18.04
C LYS A 245 7.79 2.09 -17.62
N ALA A 246 8.60 1.80 -16.60
CA ALA A 246 9.63 2.72 -16.13
C ALA A 246 10.76 2.90 -17.16
N THR A 247 11.10 1.86 -17.93
CA THR A 247 12.06 1.96 -19.04
C THR A 247 11.52 2.83 -20.17
N GLU A 248 10.25 2.69 -20.54
CA GLU A 248 9.59 3.57 -21.51
C GLU A 248 9.62 5.03 -21.03
N ARG A 249 9.29 5.28 -19.75
CA ARG A 249 9.34 6.62 -19.15
C ARG A 249 10.75 7.20 -19.15
N PHE A 250 11.75 6.42 -18.75
CA PHE A 250 13.16 6.83 -18.80
C PHE A 250 13.56 7.24 -20.21
N ASN A 251 13.27 6.40 -21.21
CA ASN A 251 13.63 6.68 -22.60
C ASN A 251 12.98 7.97 -23.11
N LEU A 252 11.73 8.23 -22.72
CA LEU A 252 11.02 9.47 -23.06
C LEU A 252 11.67 10.70 -22.43
N LEU A 253 11.97 10.66 -21.13
CA LEU A 253 12.60 11.77 -20.41
C LEU A 253 14.02 12.01 -20.90
N TYR A 254 14.83 10.96 -20.99
CA TYR A 254 16.24 11.07 -21.38
C TYR A 254 16.43 11.59 -22.81
N SER A 255 15.43 11.36 -23.69
CA SER A 255 15.45 11.85 -25.07
C SER A 255 14.75 13.21 -25.25
N SER A 256 14.27 13.84 -24.17
CA SER A 256 13.52 15.09 -24.27
C SER A 256 14.44 16.30 -24.41
N PRO A 257 13.95 17.43 -24.96
CA PRO A 257 14.74 18.67 -25.02
C PRO A 257 15.21 19.15 -23.64
N GLU A 258 14.36 18.99 -22.62
CA GLU A 258 14.65 19.38 -21.23
C GLU A 258 15.84 18.59 -20.66
N ALA A 259 16.02 17.32 -21.05
CA ALA A 259 17.19 16.54 -20.66
C ALA A 259 18.50 17.15 -21.20
N GLY A 260 18.45 17.84 -22.34
CA GLY A 260 19.60 18.53 -22.91
C GLY A 260 20.02 19.78 -22.12
N GLU A 261 19.19 20.27 -21.20
CA GLU A 261 19.49 21.40 -20.33
C GLU A 261 20.10 20.97 -18.98
N LEU A 262 20.05 19.67 -18.67
CA LEU A 262 20.62 19.11 -17.44
C LEU A 262 22.14 19.02 -17.50
N ASP A 263 22.79 19.07 -16.34
CA ASP A 263 24.23 18.88 -16.25
C ASP A 263 24.63 17.42 -16.54
N ASN A 264 25.88 17.24 -16.97
CA ASN A 264 26.40 15.92 -17.35
C ASN A 264 26.44 14.94 -16.16
N GLU A 265 26.63 15.41 -14.91
CA GLU A 265 26.69 14.52 -13.74
C GLU A 265 25.31 13.90 -13.47
N THR A 266 24.25 14.70 -13.61
CA THR A 266 22.86 14.24 -13.51
C THR A 266 22.53 13.20 -14.59
N LEU A 267 22.90 13.46 -15.85
CA LEU A 267 22.67 12.51 -16.95
C LEU A 267 23.47 11.22 -16.78
N GLU A 268 24.72 11.30 -16.34
CA GLU A 268 25.57 10.15 -16.04
C GLU A 268 25.02 9.32 -14.88
N LEU A 269 24.53 9.96 -13.83
CA LEU A 269 23.89 9.27 -12.70
C LEU A 269 22.62 8.53 -13.13
N ALA A 270 21.78 9.17 -13.94
CA ALA A 270 20.59 8.55 -14.50
C ALA A 270 20.93 7.33 -15.38
N LEU A 271 21.93 7.45 -16.26
CA LEU A 271 22.44 6.34 -17.08
C LEU A 271 23.06 5.21 -16.25
N PHE A 272 23.77 5.54 -15.17
CA PHE A 272 24.34 4.56 -14.27
C PHE A 272 23.25 3.68 -13.66
N HIS A 273 22.18 4.30 -13.13
CA HIS A 273 21.02 3.57 -12.61
C HIS A 273 20.34 2.74 -13.71
N LYS A 274 20.14 3.29 -14.92
CA LYS A 274 19.56 2.55 -16.05
C LYS A 274 20.40 1.33 -16.44
N THR A 275 21.72 1.46 -16.45
CA THR A 275 22.65 0.37 -16.77
C THR A 275 22.56 -0.76 -15.75
N LEU A 276 22.52 -0.43 -14.45
CA LEU A 276 22.31 -1.43 -13.41
C LEU A 276 20.96 -2.14 -13.58
N ALA A 277 19.91 -1.40 -13.95
CA ALA A 277 18.60 -1.96 -14.19
C ALA A 277 18.61 -3.03 -15.30
N GLU A 278 19.28 -2.74 -16.42
CA GLU A 278 19.42 -3.67 -17.55
C GLU A 278 20.26 -4.91 -17.19
N GLN A 279 21.32 -4.74 -16.40
CA GLN A 279 22.10 -5.88 -15.91
C GLN A 279 21.26 -6.82 -15.05
N TYR A 280 20.42 -6.29 -14.16
CA TYR A 280 19.54 -7.13 -13.36
C TYR A 280 18.41 -7.74 -14.18
N TYR A 281 17.88 -7.03 -15.18
CA TYR A 281 16.88 -7.59 -16.08
C TYR A 281 17.46 -8.78 -16.89
N ALA A 282 18.67 -8.62 -17.44
CA ALA A 282 19.38 -9.71 -18.12
C ALA A 282 19.61 -10.93 -17.20
N LYS A 283 20.00 -10.71 -15.93
CA LYS A 283 20.10 -11.78 -14.93
C LYS A 283 18.78 -12.48 -14.64
N ALA A 284 17.64 -11.80 -14.81
CA ALA A 284 16.34 -12.46 -14.70
C ALA A 284 16.14 -13.42 -15.90
N GLU A 285 16.47 -12.97 -17.11
CA GLU A 285 16.35 -13.73 -18.36
C GLU A 285 17.32 -14.91 -18.48
N GLU A 286 18.43 -14.93 -17.72
CA GLU A 286 19.29 -16.12 -17.58
C GLU A 286 18.53 -17.38 -17.12
N ASN A 287 17.39 -17.21 -16.46
CA ASN A 287 16.51 -18.30 -16.04
C ASN A 287 15.54 -18.75 -17.16
N GLY A 288 15.69 -18.21 -18.36
CA GLY A 288 14.77 -18.37 -19.50
C GLY A 288 13.76 -17.22 -19.61
N PRO A 289 12.86 -17.26 -20.62
CA PRO A 289 11.89 -16.20 -20.85
C PRO A 289 11.07 -15.90 -19.58
N ILE A 290 10.98 -14.62 -19.19
CA ILE A 290 10.39 -14.19 -17.92
C ILE A 290 8.96 -14.73 -17.74
N PHE A 291 8.11 -14.62 -18.76
CA PHE A 291 6.73 -15.11 -18.71
C PHE A 291 6.58 -16.61 -18.48
N ARG A 292 7.60 -17.42 -18.84
CA ARG A 292 7.60 -18.86 -18.59
C ARG A 292 8.13 -19.21 -17.20
N ASN A 293 8.75 -18.26 -16.51
CA ASN A 293 9.42 -18.44 -15.23
C ASN A 293 8.86 -17.49 -14.14
N LEU A 294 7.61 -17.06 -14.27
CA LEU A 294 6.98 -16.17 -13.30
C LEU A 294 6.88 -16.80 -11.91
N ASN A 295 6.96 -18.11 -11.73
CA ASN A 295 6.99 -18.70 -10.38
C ASN A 295 8.39 -18.70 -9.71
N SER A 296 9.43 -18.19 -10.38
CA SER A 296 10.82 -18.30 -9.92
C SER A 296 11.23 -17.18 -8.96
N ILE A 297 11.75 -17.57 -7.79
CA ILE A 297 12.39 -16.65 -6.84
C ILE A 297 13.61 -15.92 -7.42
N LYS A 298 14.37 -16.58 -8.30
CA LYS A 298 15.54 -15.98 -8.94
C LYS A 298 15.13 -14.87 -9.91
N VAL A 299 14.08 -15.12 -10.70
CA VAL A 299 13.47 -14.12 -11.58
C VAL A 299 12.96 -12.95 -10.75
N PHE A 300 12.37 -13.23 -9.58
CA PHE A 300 11.84 -12.19 -8.68
C PHE A 300 12.92 -11.26 -8.13
N ILE A 301 14.00 -11.81 -7.58
CA ILE A 301 15.08 -11.00 -7.03
C ILE A 301 15.66 -10.05 -8.09
N ASN A 302 15.83 -10.56 -9.31
CA ASN A 302 16.44 -9.82 -10.41
C ASN A 302 15.48 -8.80 -11.03
N LEU A 303 14.23 -9.17 -11.34
CA LEU A 303 13.23 -8.23 -11.86
C LEU A 303 12.92 -7.10 -10.89
N ARG A 304 12.85 -7.42 -9.59
CA ARG A 304 12.65 -6.41 -8.56
C ARG A 304 13.78 -5.37 -8.58
N LYS A 305 15.04 -5.83 -8.56
CA LYS A 305 16.20 -4.94 -8.62
C LYS A 305 16.22 -4.13 -9.91
N ALA A 306 15.93 -4.78 -11.04
CA ALA A 306 15.82 -4.12 -12.33
C ALA A 306 14.82 -2.95 -12.27
N TYR A 307 13.61 -3.19 -11.74
CA TYR A 307 12.60 -2.15 -11.55
C TYR A 307 13.08 -1.00 -10.66
N PHE A 308 13.63 -1.28 -9.46
CA PHE A 308 14.07 -0.22 -8.55
C PHE A 308 15.17 0.65 -9.16
N TYR A 309 16.13 0.07 -9.87
CA TYR A 309 17.18 0.85 -10.51
C TYR A 309 16.66 1.71 -11.68
N VAL A 310 15.75 1.21 -12.52
CA VAL A 310 15.19 2.06 -13.59
C VAL A 310 14.28 3.15 -13.01
N ARG A 311 13.60 2.88 -11.89
CA ARG A 311 12.84 3.90 -11.17
C ARG A 311 13.76 4.99 -10.63
N ASP A 312 14.88 4.63 -9.99
CA ASP A 312 15.83 5.62 -9.47
C ASP A 312 16.41 6.46 -10.64
N ALA A 313 16.64 5.85 -11.80
CA ALA A 313 17.03 6.57 -13.02
C ALA A 313 15.97 7.59 -13.48
N VAL A 314 14.69 7.22 -13.45
CA VAL A 314 13.57 8.13 -13.74
C VAL A 314 13.48 9.25 -12.70
N GLY A 315 13.63 8.92 -11.42
CA GLY A 315 13.56 9.88 -10.31
C GLY A 315 14.61 10.98 -10.44
N VAL A 316 15.86 10.63 -10.76
CA VAL A 316 16.93 11.61 -11.01
C VAL A 316 16.54 12.60 -12.12
N LEU A 317 15.99 12.11 -13.24
CA LEU A 317 15.58 12.99 -14.34
C LEU A 317 14.37 13.87 -13.97
N GLU A 318 13.35 13.28 -13.34
CA GLU A 318 12.13 14.02 -12.99
C GLU A 318 12.39 15.09 -11.92
N GLU A 319 13.24 14.82 -10.93
CA GLU A 319 13.61 15.78 -9.89
C GLU A 319 14.46 16.94 -10.44
N SER A 320 15.29 16.71 -11.46
CA SER A 320 16.12 17.76 -12.05
C SER A 320 15.42 18.57 -13.13
N MET A 321 14.34 18.06 -13.73
CA MET A 321 13.52 18.77 -14.73
C MET A 321 12.35 19.56 -14.13
N GLY A 322 11.98 19.27 -12.87
CA GLY A 322 10.88 19.92 -12.14
C GLY A 322 11.33 21.11 -11.31
#